data_AF-A0A7C1VIT0-F1
#
_entry.id   AF-A0A7C1VIT0-F1
#
_cell.length_a   1.000
_cell.length_b   1.000
_cell.length_c   1.000
_cell.angle_alpha   90.00
_cell.angle_beta   90.00
_cell.angle_gamma   90.00
#
_symmetry.space_group_name_H-M   'P 1'
#
loop_
_entity.id
_entity.type
_entity.pdbx_description
1 polymer ?
#
loop_
_entity_poly.entity_id
_entity_poly.type
_entity_poly.pdbx_seq_one_letter_code
_entity_poly.pdbx_strand_id
1 'polypeptide(L)'
;MTKDEKIEFKNPKNIKFPAPLTVETHTFTCKNCEKVFVNLNSSLGKRKVKFCSRGCSSEYRKKSGWSPSKEIRKKMSVASTKSWQEGRKASESKYVSILTKEWLQDNYLDKGLTLQECADITGCAIATLKRYLDTHGLSGQRSQFEAQTLNSDNSGLYRDKDWFYQKYCVEKKSTTEIAQICCAGRTTIKRWAKKHGIEIRNNSEAHKGIPRSLESREKQSKTMQGDGNHFYGKSHKPESLQKIMDKKAYYPYQGGRVKWYRHTRNDGKEILLQGTWEFETARWLDKMSIEYLVHGEFKGFSYKTRKRRTKFYQPDFYLPLYDSYLEVKGHIDDTMVKKMDSVVKKYSINLILASERELIGVGILTKKYKNRYRTGYYNEFLVKKLTS
;
A
#
# COMPACT_ATOMS: atom_id res chain seq x y z
N MET A 1 -61.57 -6.54 17.95
CA MET A 1 -62.55 -6.70 16.84
C MET A 1 -61.95 -6.10 15.58
N THR A 2 -61.85 -6.93 14.52
CA THR A 2 -61.74 -6.63 13.08
C THR A 2 -60.55 -5.79 12.59
N LYS A 3 -59.70 -6.18 11.62
CA LYS A 3 -59.79 -7.20 10.56
C LYS A 3 -58.36 -7.61 10.15
N ASP A 4 -58.09 -8.91 10.16
CA ASP A 4 -56.94 -9.52 9.49
C ASP A 4 -57.24 -9.63 7.99
N GLU A 5 -56.53 -8.87 7.15
CA GLU A 5 -56.53 -9.07 5.70
C GLU A 5 -55.49 -10.14 5.33
N LYS A 6 -55.97 -11.38 5.14
CA LYS A 6 -55.19 -12.46 4.53
C LYS A 6 -55.02 -12.19 3.04
N ILE A 7 -53.77 -12.01 2.62
CA ILE A 7 -53.39 -11.96 1.20
C ILE A 7 -53.40 -13.41 0.65
N GLU A 8 -54.39 -13.73 -0.17
CA GLU A 8 -54.46 -14.99 -0.93
C GLU A 8 -53.48 -14.97 -2.12
N PHE A 9 -52.48 -15.84 -2.08
CA PHE A 9 -51.61 -16.10 -3.23
C PHE A 9 -52.34 -16.95 -4.27
N LYS A 10 -52.67 -16.34 -5.41
CA LYS A 10 -53.23 -17.07 -6.56
C LYS A 10 -52.23 -18.10 -7.09
N ASN A 11 -52.70 -19.33 -7.19
CA ASN A 11 -52.00 -20.53 -7.65
C ASN A 11 -51.45 -20.36 -9.10
N PRO A 12 -50.12 -20.47 -9.33
CA PRO A 12 -49.52 -20.25 -10.65
C PRO A 12 -49.62 -21.53 -11.49
N LYS A 13 -50.83 -21.95 -11.87
CA LYS A 13 -51.05 -23.19 -12.66
C LYS A 13 -51.41 -22.97 -14.13
N ASN A 14 -51.24 -21.77 -14.69
CA ASN A 14 -51.62 -21.53 -16.09
C ASN A 14 -50.67 -20.58 -16.85
N ILE A 15 -49.35 -20.74 -16.68
CA ILE A 15 -48.38 -20.11 -17.58
C ILE A 15 -48.19 -21.05 -18.77
N LYS A 16 -48.84 -20.73 -19.91
CA LYS A 16 -48.54 -21.38 -21.19
C LYS A 16 -47.13 -21.00 -21.59
N PHE A 17 -46.18 -21.93 -21.51
CA PHE A 17 -44.84 -21.72 -22.03
C PHE A 17 -44.92 -21.54 -23.55
N PRO A 18 -44.23 -20.53 -24.12
CA PRO A 18 -44.16 -20.38 -25.56
C PRO A 18 -43.55 -21.63 -26.18
N ALA A 19 -44.07 -22.04 -27.34
CA ALA A 19 -43.54 -23.17 -28.09
C ALA A 19 -42.01 -23.04 -28.25
N PRO A 20 -41.25 -24.13 -28.15
CA PRO A 20 -39.80 -24.07 -28.27
C PRO A 20 -39.42 -23.42 -29.59
N LEU A 21 -38.69 -22.30 -29.50
CA LEU A 21 -38.15 -21.59 -30.66
C LEU A 21 -37.23 -22.57 -31.41
N THR A 22 -37.61 -22.93 -32.63
CA THR A 22 -36.74 -23.67 -33.55
C THR A 22 -35.57 -22.77 -33.91
N VAL A 23 -34.40 -23.03 -33.30
CA VAL A 23 -33.18 -22.30 -33.61
C VAL A 23 -32.63 -22.84 -34.92
N GLU A 24 -32.89 -22.12 -36.02
CA GLU A 24 -32.23 -22.41 -37.29
C GLU A 24 -30.72 -22.19 -37.14
N THR A 25 -29.95 -23.27 -37.24
CA THR A 25 -28.50 -23.19 -37.19
C THR A 25 -27.94 -22.97 -38.58
N HIS A 26 -27.21 -21.87 -38.77
CA HIS A 26 -26.48 -21.61 -40.01
C HIS A 26 -24.99 -21.76 -39.77
N THR A 27 -24.34 -22.58 -40.60
CA THR A 27 -22.89 -22.74 -40.63
C THR A 27 -22.27 -21.67 -41.53
N PHE A 28 -21.17 -21.07 -41.08
CA PHE A 28 -20.41 -20.08 -41.84
C PHE A 28 -18.93 -20.45 -41.85
N THR A 29 -18.30 -20.33 -43.02
CA THR A 29 -16.86 -20.53 -43.19
C THR A 29 -16.13 -19.19 -43.07
N CYS A 30 -15.19 -19.09 -42.14
CA CYS A 30 -14.38 -17.88 -41.94
C CYS A 30 -13.51 -17.61 -43.17
N LYS A 31 -13.63 -16.44 -43.80
CA LYS A 31 -12.84 -16.09 -44.99
C LYS A 31 -11.34 -15.88 -44.74
N ASN A 32 -10.89 -15.86 -43.48
CA ASN A 32 -9.46 -15.71 -43.16
C ASN A 32 -8.76 -17.03 -42.87
N CYS A 33 -9.38 -17.89 -42.04
CA CYS A 33 -8.77 -19.12 -41.54
C CYS A 33 -9.56 -20.38 -41.90
N GLU A 34 -10.60 -20.23 -42.72
CA GLU A 34 -11.45 -21.30 -43.24
C GLU A 34 -12.19 -22.14 -42.18
N LYS A 35 -12.08 -21.79 -40.90
CA LYS A 35 -12.85 -22.43 -39.82
C LYS A 35 -14.34 -22.24 -40.04
N VAL A 36 -15.07 -23.36 -40.01
CA VAL A 36 -16.53 -23.37 -40.00
C VAL A 36 -17.01 -23.13 -38.57
N PHE A 37 -17.97 -22.22 -38.40
CA PHE A 37 -18.58 -21.95 -37.10
C PHE A 37 -20.09 -21.74 -37.24
N VAL A 38 -20.83 -22.17 -36.22
CA VAL A 38 -22.29 -22.07 -36.17
C VAL A 38 -22.65 -20.76 -35.47
N ASN A 39 -23.55 -19.98 -36.07
CA ASN A 39 -24.10 -18.79 -35.42
C ASN A 39 -25.54 -19.07 -34.99
N LEU A 40 -25.78 -19.01 -33.68
CA LEU A 40 -27.08 -19.32 -33.06
C LEU A 40 -28.03 -18.10 -33.03
N ASN A 41 -27.62 -16.93 -33.54
CA ASN A 41 -28.44 -15.71 -33.54
C ASN A 41 -28.59 -15.13 -34.96
N SER A 42 -29.66 -15.50 -35.67
CA SER A 42 -29.94 -15.05 -37.04
C SER A 42 -30.83 -13.80 -37.16
N SER A 43 -31.02 -13.02 -36.08
CA SER A 43 -31.77 -11.75 -36.18
C SER A 43 -31.00 -10.60 -36.88
N LEU A 44 -29.73 -10.81 -37.26
CA LEU A 44 -28.93 -9.80 -37.97
C LEU A 44 -28.73 -10.19 -39.44
N GLY A 45 -29.63 -9.68 -40.26
CA GLY A 45 -29.60 -9.82 -41.72
C GLY A 45 -28.33 -9.31 -42.41
N LYS A 46 -28.01 -9.98 -43.52
CA LYS A 46 -27.30 -9.49 -44.72
C LYS A 46 -25.83 -9.03 -44.63
N ARG A 47 -25.05 -9.36 -43.60
CA ARG A 47 -23.58 -9.24 -43.75
C ARG A 47 -23.02 -10.46 -44.50
N LYS A 48 -22.69 -10.28 -45.78
CA LYS A 48 -22.17 -11.32 -46.69
C LYS A 48 -20.79 -11.91 -46.29
N VAL A 49 -20.10 -11.32 -45.31
CA VAL A 49 -18.78 -11.80 -44.86
C VAL A 49 -18.77 -11.93 -43.34
N LYS A 50 -18.52 -13.15 -42.83
CA LYS A 50 -18.41 -13.44 -41.39
C LYS A 50 -17.02 -14.02 -41.07
N PHE A 51 -16.49 -13.65 -39.89
CA PHE A 51 -15.19 -14.09 -39.39
C PHE A 51 -15.40 -14.76 -38.03
N CYS A 52 -14.66 -15.84 -37.74
CA CYS A 52 -14.79 -16.57 -36.47
C CYS A 52 -14.27 -15.77 -35.26
N SER A 53 -13.44 -14.75 -35.51
CA SER A 53 -12.90 -13.89 -34.46
C SER A 53 -12.57 -12.49 -34.97
N ARG A 54 -12.41 -11.56 -34.04
CA ARG A 54 -11.95 -10.19 -34.32
C ARG A 54 -10.55 -10.19 -34.96
N GLY A 55 -9.69 -11.13 -34.56
CA GLY A 55 -8.36 -11.35 -35.12
C GLY A 55 -8.43 -11.72 -36.61
N CYS A 56 -9.25 -12.72 -36.95
CA CYS A 56 -9.46 -13.13 -38.35
C CYS A 56 -10.03 -12.02 -39.22
N SER A 57 -10.94 -11.20 -38.70
CA SER A 57 -11.44 -10.04 -39.45
C SER A 57 -10.33 -9.01 -39.70
N SER A 58 -9.50 -8.73 -38.71
CA SER A 58 -8.40 -7.76 -38.81
C SER A 58 -7.35 -8.22 -39.83
N GLU A 59 -6.96 -9.49 -39.76
CA GLU A 59 -5.94 -10.08 -40.62
C GLU A 59 -6.40 -10.19 -42.08
N TYR A 60 -7.66 -10.59 -42.31
CA TYR A 60 -8.25 -10.58 -43.65
C TYR A 60 -8.26 -9.18 -44.26
N ARG A 61 -8.60 -8.14 -43.49
CA ARG A 61 -8.59 -6.75 -43.97
C ARG A 61 -7.18 -6.29 -44.37
N LYS A 62 -6.16 -6.73 -43.63
CA LYS A 62 -4.75 -6.47 -43.98
C LYS A 62 -4.36 -7.18 -45.28
N LYS A 63 -4.70 -8.46 -45.42
CA LYS A 63 -4.36 -9.27 -46.61
C LYS A 63 -5.10 -8.83 -47.88
N SER A 64 -6.38 -8.47 -47.76
CA SER A 64 -7.23 -8.07 -48.89
C SER A 64 -7.06 -6.61 -49.32
N GLY A 65 -6.27 -5.80 -48.58
CA GLY A 65 -6.22 -4.34 -48.78
C GLY A 65 -7.56 -3.64 -48.52
N TRP A 66 -8.57 -4.34 -47.99
CA TRP A 66 -9.91 -3.81 -47.80
C TRP A 66 -9.94 -2.85 -46.60
N SER A 67 -9.92 -1.56 -46.89
CA SER A 67 -10.23 -0.50 -45.94
C SER A 67 -11.51 0.20 -46.43
N PRO A 68 -12.60 0.26 -45.63
CA PRO A 68 -13.73 1.09 -45.99
C PRO A 68 -13.22 2.52 -46.18
N SER A 69 -13.47 3.10 -47.36
CA SER A 69 -13.01 4.46 -47.68
C SER A 69 -13.46 5.42 -46.58
N LYS A 70 -12.71 6.51 -46.36
CA LYS A 70 -13.05 7.53 -45.35
C LYS A 70 -14.51 8.00 -45.51
N GLU A 71 -15.01 8.09 -46.75
CA GLU A 71 -16.41 8.42 -47.04
C GLU A 71 -17.41 7.37 -46.59
N ILE A 72 -17.13 6.07 -46.78
CA ILE A 72 -18.03 5.00 -46.31
C ILE A 72 -18.08 5.00 -44.77
N ARG A 73 -16.95 5.20 -44.09
CA ARG A 73 -16.93 5.35 -42.62
C ARG A 73 -17.73 6.56 -42.16
N LYS A 74 -17.61 7.70 -42.87
CA LYS A 74 -18.37 8.92 -42.58
C LYS A 74 -19.87 8.71 -42.79
N LYS A 75 -20.30 8.09 -43.89
CA LYS A 75 -21.71 7.77 -44.17
C LYS A 75 -22.31 6.80 -43.15
N MET A 76 -21.58 5.75 -42.74
CA MET A 76 -22.01 4.83 -41.70
C MET A 76 -22.14 5.51 -40.32
N SER A 77 -21.21 6.40 -39.98
CA SER A 77 -21.27 7.19 -38.73
C SER A 77 -22.47 8.12 -38.72
N VAL A 78 -22.75 8.82 -39.83
CA VAL A 78 -23.84 9.79 -39.90
C VAL A 78 -25.21 9.09 -39.83
N ALA A 79 -25.38 7.96 -40.53
CA ALA A 79 -26.62 7.19 -40.49
C ALA A 79 -26.91 6.59 -39.10
N SER A 80 -25.88 6.08 -38.39
CA SER A 80 -26.07 5.58 -37.03
C SER A 80 -26.38 6.70 -36.04
N THR A 81 -25.81 7.89 -36.26
CA THR A 81 -26.05 9.07 -35.41
C THR A 81 -27.46 9.60 -35.59
N LYS A 82 -27.97 9.66 -36.84
CA LYS A 82 -29.32 10.15 -37.13
C LYS A 82 -30.40 9.22 -36.58
N SER A 83 -30.27 7.91 -36.78
CA SER A 83 -31.19 6.91 -36.20
C SER A 83 -31.17 6.93 -34.67
N TRP A 84 -30.00 7.11 -34.06
CA TRP A 84 -29.86 7.27 -32.61
C TRP A 84 -30.49 8.57 -32.10
N GLN A 85 -30.38 9.69 -32.84
CA GLN A 85 -31.03 10.96 -32.50
C GLN A 85 -32.56 10.89 -32.59
N GLU A 86 -33.11 10.19 -33.60
CA GLU A 86 -34.55 10.03 -33.79
C GLU A 86 -35.17 9.14 -32.71
N GLY A 87 -34.54 8.00 -32.39
CA GLY A 87 -34.96 7.17 -31.25
C GLY A 87 -34.84 7.89 -29.91
N ARG A 88 -33.85 8.78 -29.77
CA ARG A 88 -33.66 9.59 -28.57
C ARG A 88 -34.77 10.61 -28.35
N LYS A 89 -35.19 11.34 -29.40
CA LYS A 89 -36.29 12.31 -29.31
C LYS A 89 -37.61 11.67 -28.88
N ALA A 90 -37.92 10.47 -29.40
CA ALA A 90 -39.10 9.72 -28.99
C ALA A 90 -39.04 9.27 -27.52
N SER A 91 -37.86 8.87 -27.02
CA SER A 91 -37.67 8.49 -25.62
C SER A 91 -37.68 9.69 -24.65
N GLU A 92 -37.25 10.87 -25.10
CA GLU A 92 -37.22 12.07 -24.29
C GLU A 92 -38.65 12.53 -23.97
N SER A 93 -39.59 12.49 -24.92
CA SER A 93 -40.96 12.98 -24.67
C SER A 93 -41.70 12.19 -23.59
N LYS A 94 -41.39 10.90 -23.38
CA LYS A 94 -42.05 10.05 -22.37
C LYS A 94 -41.75 10.48 -20.93
N TYR A 95 -40.53 10.95 -20.65
CA TYR A 95 -40.08 11.23 -19.28
C TYR A 95 -40.08 12.71 -18.92
N VAL A 96 -40.30 13.62 -19.89
CA VAL A 96 -40.33 15.08 -19.65
C VAL A 96 -41.38 15.47 -18.61
N SER A 97 -42.54 14.81 -18.59
CA SER A 97 -43.61 15.11 -17.63
C SER A 97 -43.36 14.56 -16.22
N ILE A 98 -42.50 13.55 -16.08
CA ILE A 98 -42.23 12.86 -14.80
C ILE A 98 -40.95 13.42 -14.16
N LEU A 99 -39.89 13.60 -14.96
CA LEU A 99 -38.57 14.04 -14.51
C LEU A 99 -38.44 15.57 -14.56
N THR A 100 -39.39 16.27 -13.95
CA THR A 100 -39.31 17.72 -13.79
C THR A 100 -38.18 18.11 -12.85
N LYS A 101 -37.73 19.37 -12.92
CA LYS A 101 -36.67 19.88 -12.04
C LYS A 101 -37.08 19.76 -10.58
N GLU A 102 -38.34 20.07 -10.29
CA GLU A 102 -38.93 20.04 -8.95
C GLU A 102 -38.99 18.61 -8.41
N TRP A 103 -39.38 17.64 -9.24
CA TRP A 103 -39.41 16.24 -8.84
C TRP A 103 -38.01 15.72 -8.50
N LEU A 104 -37.02 16.06 -9.33
CA LEU A 104 -35.63 15.67 -9.10
C LEU A 104 -35.04 16.38 -7.87
N GLN A 105 -35.34 17.65 -7.66
CA GLN A 105 -34.92 18.38 -6.45
C GLN A 105 -35.48 17.68 -5.20
N ASP A 106 -36.79 17.49 -5.12
CA ASP A 106 -37.47 16.90 -3.98
C ASP A 106 -37.00 15.46 -3.71
N ASN A 107 -36.96 14.60 -4.73
CA ASN A 107 -36.71 13.18 -4.50
C ASN A 107 -35.22 12.84 -4.44
N TYR A 108 -34.37 13.44 -5.27
CA TYR A 108 -32.94 13.12 -5.30
C TYR A 108 -32.11 13.95 -4.31
N LEU A 109 -32.44 15.23 -4.08
CA LEU A 109 -31.68 16.09 -3.17
C LEU A 109 -32.34 16.14 -1.80
N ASP A 110 -33.61 16.51 -1.71
CA ASP A 110 -34.25 16.83 -0.44
C ASP A 110 -34.58 15.55 0.38
N LYS A 111 -35.18 14.54 -0.27
CA LYS A 111 -35.44 13.21 0.32
C LYS A 111 -34.24 12.27 0.29
N GLY A 112 -33.17 12.64 -0.41
CA GLY A 112 -31.94 11.87 -0.41
C GLY A 112 -32.02 10.50 -1.10
N LEU A 113 -32.98 10.25 -2.01
CA LEU A 113 -33.06 8.97 -2.72
C LEU A 113 -31.84 8.75 -3.62
N THR A 114 -31.42 7.50 -3.77
CA THR A 114 -30.40 7.09 -4.73
C THR A 114 -30.91 7.17 -6.16
N LEU A 115 -30.00 7.24 -7.15
CA LEU A 115 -30.38 7.15 -8.56
C LEU A 115 -31.08 5.83 -8.90
N GLN A 116 -30.83 4.76 -8.15
CA GLN A 116 -31.49 3.46 -8.35
C GLN A 116 -32.93 3.52 -7.84
N GLU A 117 -33.17 4.03 -6.64
CA GLU A 117 -34.54 4.21 -6.10
C GLU A 117 -35.35 5.16 -6.98
N CYS A 118 -34.75 6.27 -7.43
CA CYS A 118 -35.40 7.15 -8.40
C CYS A 118 -35.73 6.42 -9.72
N ALA A 119 -34.86 5.50 -10.18
CA ALA A 119 -35.07 4.72 -11.39
C ALA A 119 -36.23 3.73 -11.22
N ASP A 120 -36.31 3.08 -10.06
CA ASP A 120 -37.36 2.13 -9.72
C ASP A 120 -38.73 2.83 -9.60
N ILE A 121 -38.77 4.02 -9.00
CA ILE A 121 -40.01 4.83 -8.88
C ILE A 121 -40.51 5.31 -10.25
N THR A 122 -39.59 5.78 -11.09
CA THR A 122 -39.95 6.41 -12.38
C THR A 122 -40.02 5.41 -13.54
N GLY A 123 -39.56 4.17 -13.33
CA GLY A 123 -39.42 3.14 -14.36
C GLY A 123 -38.40 3.50 -15.45
N CYS A 124 -37.54 4.49 -15.22
CA CYS A 124 -36.56 4.95 -16.20
C CYS A 124 -35.16 4.41 -15.90
N ALA A 125 -34.31 4.29 -16.93
CA ALA A 125 -32.93 3.87 -16.72
C ALA A 125 -32.12 4.94 -15.96
N ILE A 126 -31.17 4.54 -15.11
CA ILE A 126 -30.28 5.46 -14.36
C ILE A 126 -29.58 6.49 -15.28
N ALA A 127 -29.20 6.07 -16.50
CA ALA A 127 -28.57 6.96 -17.48
C ALA A 127 -29.51 8.10 -17.91
N THR A 128 -30.83 7.86 -17.93
CA THR A 128 -31.83 8.89 -18.18
C THR A 128 -31.87 9.89 -17.03
N LEU A 129 -31.93 9.44 -15.77
CA LEU A 129 -31.90 10.32 -14.60
C LEU A 129 -30.66 11.22 -14.57
N LYS A 130 -29.47 10.65 -14.79
CA LYS A 130 -28.22 11.43 -14.85
C LYS A 130 -28.30 12.57 -15.86
N ARG A 131 -28.80 12.25 -17.06
CA ARG A 131 -28.99 13.25 -18.11
C ARG A 131 -29.95 14.36 -17.68
N TYR A 132 -31.09 14.02 -17.06
CA TYR A 132 -32.04 15.03 -16.62
C TYR A 132 -31.49 15.88 -15.46
N LEU A 133 -30.71 15.30 -14.55
CA LEU A 133 -29.97 16.06 -13.54
C LEU A 133 -28.99 17.04 -14.19
N ASP A 134 -28.26 16.63 -15.23
CA ASP A 134 -27.39 17.52 -16.01
C ASP A 134 -28.19 18.64 -16.67
N THR A 135 -29.28 18.31 -17.38
CA THR A 135 -30.15 19.26 -18.09
C THR A 135 -30.69 20.34 -17.15
N HIS A 136 -31.06 19.97 -15.92
CA HIS A 136 -31.62 20.89 -14.94
C HIS A 136 -30.58 21.58 -14.04
N GLY A 137 -29.28 21.33 -14.27
CA GLY A 137 -28.19 21.92 -13.48
C GLY A 137 -28.09 21.38 -12.04
N LEU A 138 -28.64 20.19 -11.80
CA LEU A 138 -28.63 19.50 -10.50
C LEU A 138 -27.48 18.49 -10.40
N SER A 139 -26.78 18.22 -11.50
CA SER A 139 -25.65 17.30 -11.47
C SER A 139 -24.48 17.87 -10.68
N GLY A 140 -23.89 17.02 -9.83
CA GLY A 140 -22.79 17.41 -8.95
C GLY A 140 -23.21 18.12 -7.67
N GLN A 141 -24.50 18.45 -7.48
CA GLN A 141 -25.01 18.98 -6.21
C GLN A 141 -25.01 17.92 -5.08
N ARG A 142 -24.91 16.65 -5.43
CA ARG A 142 -24.73 15.54 -4.50
C ARG A 142 -23.63 14.61 -5.00
N SER A 143 -22.66 14.31 -4.14
CA SER A 143 -21.63 13.33 -4.49
C SER A 143 -22.24 11.92 -4.53
N GLN A 144 -21.69 11.02 -5.36
CA GLN A 144 -22.10 9.60 -5.36
C GLN A 144 -22.00 8.95 -3.98
N PHE A 145 -21.14 9.48 -3.11
CA PHE A 145 -20.97 9.02 -1.74
C PHE A 145 -22.10 9.51 -0.82
N GLU A 146 -22.51 10.77 -0.94
CA GLU A 146 -23.70 11.32 -0.25
C GLU A 146 -24.98 10.65 -0.75
N ALA A 147 -25.03 10.27 -2.03
CA ALA A 147 -26.12 9.49 -2.62
C ALA A 147 -26.37 8.18 -1.88
N GLN A 148 -25.30 7.50 -1.46
CA GLN A 148 -25.36 6.18 -0.81
C GLN A 148 -25.51 6.25 0.72
N THR A 149 -25.28 7.41 1.34
CA THR A 149 -25.17 7.51 2.81
C THR A 149 -26.38 8.12 3.51
N LEU A 150 -27.28 8.83 2.83
CA LEU A 150 -28.42 9.51 3.49
C LEU A 150 -29.51 8.56 4.05
N ASN A 151 -29.45 7.26 3.79
CA ASN A 151 -30.41 6.27 4.30
C ASN A 151 -29.94 5.52 5.56
N SER A 152 -28.90 6.00 6.27
CA SER A 152 -28.56 5.45 7.59
C SER A 152 -28.56 6.54 8.66
N ASP A 153 -29.27 6.28 9.77
CA ASP A 153 -29.38 7.15 10.96
C ASP A 153 -28.02 7.53 11.58
N ASN A 154 -26.93 6.88 11.14
CA ASN A 154 -25.56 7.10 11.60
C ASN A 154 -24.66 7.87 10.60
N SER A 155 -25.22 8.34 9.48
CA SER A 155 -24.48 9.02 8.41
C SER A 155 -24.04 10.43 8.83
N GLY A 156 -22.83 10.52 9.41
CA GLY A 156 -22.23 11.81 9.78
C GLY A 156 -21.93 11.97 11.26
N LEU A 157 -22.15 10.96 12.11
CA LEU A 157 -21.74 11.00 13.52
C LEU A 157 -20.24 11.31 13.70
N TYR A 158 -19.40 10.89 12.74
CA TYR A 158 -17.98 11.22 12.73
C TYR A 158 -17.66 12.72 12.53
N ARG A 159 -18.65 13.53 12.16
CA ARG A 159 -18.52 15.00 12.06
C ARG A 159 -18.62 15.66 13.43
N ASP A 160 -19.28 15.02 14.39
CA ASP A 160 -19.27 15.43 15.80
C ASP A 160 -17.91 15.05 16.42
N LYS A 161 -17.24 16.04 17.01
CA LYS A 161 -15.91 15.88 17.59
C LYS A 161 -15.93 14.99 18.83
N ASP A 162 -16.92 15.15 19.69
CA ASP A 162 -17.01 14.48 20.98
C ASP A 162 -17.40 13.02 20.78
N TRP A 163 -18.35 12.76 19.87
CA TRP A 163 -18.68 11.39 19.46
C TRP A 163 -17.45 10.68 18.86
N PHE A 164 -16.73 11.35 17.96
CA PHE A 164 -15.53 10.76 17.34
C PHE A 164 -14.45 10.48 18.39
N TYR A 165 -14.21 11.41 19.32
CA TYR A 165 -13.25 11.26 20.39
C TYR A 165 -13.61 10.10 21.32
N GLN A 166 -14.89 9.99 21.71
CA GLN A 166 -15.38 8.88 22.51
C GLN A 166 -15.12 7.53 21.83
N LYS A 167 -15.49 7.39 20.55
CA LYS A 167 -15.28 6.13 19.82
C LYS A 167 -13.81 5.81 19.58
N TYR A 168 -13.01 6.79 19.19
CA TYR A 168 -11.64 6.57 18.77
C TYR A 168 -10.64 6.53 19.94
N CYS A 169 -10.74 7.50 20.85
CA CYS A 169 -9.79 7.70 21.95
C CYS A 169 -10.18 6.92 23.21
N VAL A 170 -11.47 6.87 23.56
CA VAL A 170 -11.95 6.20 24.79
C VAL A 170 -12.22 4.72 24.52
N GLU A 171 -13.11 4.40 23.57
CA GLU A 171 -13.45 3.01 23.22
C GLU A 171 -12.39 2.31 22.34
N LYS A 172 -11.32 3.03 21.96
CA LYS A 172 -10.18 2.53 21.16
C LYS A 172 -10.53 1.93 19.80
N LYS A 173 -11.71 2.21 19.24
CA LYS A 173 -12.10 1.72 17.90
C LYS A 173 -11.14 2.21 16.83
N SER A 174 -10.85 1.36 15.86
CA SER A 174 -10.04 1.71 14.70
C SER A 174 -10.80 2.63 13.73
N THR A 175 -10.07 3.33 12.86
CA THR A 175 -10.69 4.16 11.80
C THR A 175 -11.56 3.33 10.85
N THR A 176 -11.31 2.02 10.76
CA THR A 176 -12.07 1.11 9.88
C THR A 176 -13.40 0.71 10.53
N GLU A 177 -13.42 0.43 11.83
CA GLU A 177 -14.66 0.15 12.57
C GLU A 177 -15.55 1.39 12.63
N ILE A 178 -14.96 2.57 12.89
CA ILE A 178 -15.71 3.84 12.86
C ILE A 178 -16.29 4.10 11.47
N ALA A 179 -15.52 3.82 10.41
CA ALA A 179 -15.98 3.90 9.03
C ALA A 179 -17.19 2.98 8.78
N GLN A 180 -17.16 1.74 9.28
CA GLN A 180 -18.30 0.82 9.18
C GLN A 180 -19.53 1.32 9.93
N ILE A 181 -19.36 1.79 11.17
CA ILE A 181 -20.46 2.34 12.00
C ILE A 181 -21.14 3.51 11.30
N CYS A 182 -20.35 4.39 10.67
CA CYS A 182 -20.84 5.60 10.04
C CYS A 182 -21.22 5.43 8.56
N CYS A 183 -21.14 4.21 8.03
CA CYS A 183 -21.21 3.94 6.58
C CYS A 183 -20.30 4.88 5.75
N ALA A 184 -19.15 5.27 6.32
CA ALA A 184 -18.24 6.26 5.77
C ALA A 184 -17.00 5.58 5.16
N GLY A 185 -16.34 6.24 4.19
CA GLY A 185 -15.02 5.79 3.74
C GLY A 185 -13.96 5.96 4.83
N ARG A 186 -13.01 5.02 4.95
CA ARG A 186 -11.88 5.13 5.90
C ARG A 186 -11.07 6.43 5.69
N THR A 187 -10.93 6.88 4.44
CA THR A 187 -10.28 8.16 4.10
C THR A 187 -11.05 9.35 4.65
N THR A 188 -12.39 9.31 4.61
CA THR A 188 -13.28 10.31 5.20
C THR A 188 -13.07 10.41 6.72
N ILE A 189 -13.08 9.28 7.42
CA ILE A 189 -12.83 9.22 8.87
C ILE A 189 -11.45 9.83 9.23
N LYS A 190 -10.40 9.50 8.48
CA LYS A 190 -9.06 10.09 8.69
C LYS A 190 -9.03 11.59 8.47
N ARG A 191 -9.70 12.08 7.42
CA ARG A 191 -9.79 13.52 7.14
C ARG A 191 -10.49 14.26 8.29
N TRP A 192 -11.55 13.69 8.83
CA TRP A 192 -12.29 14.29 9.95
C TRP A 192 -11.54 14.22 11.28
N ALA A 193 -10.82 13.13 11.57
CA ALA A 193 -9.89 13.08 12.71
C ALA A 193 -8.88 14.24 12.67
N LYS A 194 -8.27 14.48 11.50
CA LYS A 194 -7.36 15.61 11.29
C LYS A 194 -8.07 16.96 11.48
N LYS A 195 -9.28 17.12 10.94
CA LYS A 195 -10.08 18.35 11.08
C LYS A 195 -10.41 18.67 12.55
N HIS A 196 -10.65 17.64 13.35
CA HIS A 196 -10.94 17.75 14.78
C HIS A 196 -9.69 17.92 15.67
N GLY A 197 -8.49 17.89 15.08
CA GLY A 197 -7.22 17.93 15.82
C GLY A 197 -6.93 16.65 16.60
N ILE A 198 -7.51 15.51 16.21
CA ILE A 198 -7.29 14.21 16.85
C ILE A 198 -6.15 13.50 16.13
N GLU A 199 -5.05 13.25 16.85
CA GLU A 199 -3.91 12.51 16.32
C GLU A 199 -4.30 11.07 15.96
N ILE A 200 -4.02 10.69 14.71
CA ILE A 200 -4.29 9.34 14.23
C ILE A 200 -3.15 8.43 14.70
N ARG A 201 -3.49 7.43 15.51
CA ARG A 201 -2.60 6.35 15.92
C ARG A 201 -1.93 5.73 14.69
N ASN A 202 -0.62 5.48 14.79
CA ASN A 202 0.08 4.75 13.73
C ASN A 202 -0.43 3.30 13.66
N ASN A 203 -0.13 2.59 12.57
CA ASN A 203 -0.61 1.21 12.38
C ASN A 203 -0.21 0.28 13.56
N SER A 204 0.98 0.48 14.14
CA SER A 204 1.43 -0.36 15.25
C SER A 204 0.59 -0.14 16.50
N GLU A 205 0.31 1.12 16.85
CA GLU A 205 -0.54 1.51 17.98
C GLU A 205 -2.01 1.12 17.78
N ALA A 206 -2.52 1.26 16.55
CA ALA A 206 -3.88 0.86 16.21
C ALA A 206 -4.11 -0.65 16.39
N HIS A 207 -3.06 -1.47 16.18
CA HIS A 207 -3.13 -2.92 16.33
C HIS A 207 -2.54 -3.44 17.65
N LYS A 208 -2.06 -2.56 18.53
CA LYS A 208 -1.41 -2.98 19.77
C LYS A 208 -2.46 -3.54 20.74
N GLY A 209 -2.36 -4.84 21.04
CA GLY A 209 -3.22 -5.52 22.02
C GLY A 209 -4.55 -6.02 21.47
N ILE A 210 -4.87 -5.79 20.19
CA ILE A 210 -6.03 -6.39 19.55
C ILE A 210 -5.61 -7.75 18.98
N PRO A 211 -6.08 -8.88 19.54
CA PRO A 211 -5.80 -10.17 18.97
C PRO A 211 -6.43 -10.25 17.57
N ARG A 212 -5.72 -10.88 16.63
CA ARG A 212 -6.31 -11.19 15.31
C ARG A 212 -7.54 -12.06 15.52
N SER A 213 -8.55 -11.92 14.65
CA SER A 213 -9.72 -12.80 14.66
C SER A 213 -9.29 -14.26 14.57
N LEU A 214 -10.06 -15.16 15.19
CA LEU A 214 -9.81 -16.61 15.13
C LEU A 214 -9.72 -17.08 13.68
N GLU A 215 -10.64 -16.62 12.82
CA GLU A 215 -10.63 -16.92 11.40
C GLU A 215 -9.34 -16.46 10.70
N SER A 216 -8.85 -15.26 10.99
CA SER A 216 -7.58 -14.75 10.42
C SER A 216 -6.38 -15.57 10.91
N ARG A 217 -6.38 -15.97 12.18
CA ARG A 217 -5.34 -16.83 12.76
C ARG A 217 -5.37 -18.22 12.13
N GLU A 218 -6.54 -18.80 11.91
CA GLU A 218 -6.70 -20.09 11.25
C GLU A 218 -6.26 -20.04 9.79
N LYS A 219 -6.67 -19.02 9.03
CA LYS A 219 -6.20 -18.81 7.65
C LYS A 219 -4.67 -18.72 7.61
N GLN A 220 -4.08 -17.92 8.50
CA GLN A 220 -2.63 -17.81 8.59
C GLN A 220 -1.98 -19.16 8.96
N SER A 221 -2.53 -19.89 9.93
CA SER A 221 -2.03 -21.20 10.33
C SER A 221 -2.07 -22.19 9.17
N LYS A 222 -3.19 -22.26 8.45
CA LYS A 222 -3.35 -23.10 7.25
C LYS A 222 -2.35 -22.75 6.17
N THR A 223 -2.09 -21.45 5.92
CA THR A 223 -1.08 -21.03 4.93
C THR A 223 0.36 -21.33 5.35
N MET A 224 0.62 -21.53 6.64
CA MET A 224 1.97 -21.85 7.14
C MET A 224 2.24 -23.35 7.20
N GLN A 225 1.21 -24.19 7.02
CA GLN A 225 1.29 -25.65 7.06
C GLN A 225 1.15 -26.26 5.67
N GLY A 226 1.76 -27.43 5.49
CA GLY A 226 1.62 -28.25 4.28
C GLY A 226 2.42 -27.75 3.08
N ASP A 227 2.34 -28.54 2.00
CA ASP A 227 3.19 -28.40 0.81
C ASP A 227 2.95 -27.12 0.00
N GLY A 228 1.83 -26.42 0.26
CA GLY A 228 1.55 -25.10 -0.32
C GLY A 228 2.44 -23.98 0.25
N ASN A 229 3.01 -24.17 1.44
CA ASN A 229 4.00 -23.25 1.99
C ASN A 229 5.39 -23.63 1.47
N HIS A 230 5.98 -22.76 0.64
CA HIS A 230 7.30 -22.96 0.05
C HIS A 230 8.43 -23.16 1.07
N PHE A 231 8.20 -22.89 2.37
CA PHE A 231 9.16 -23.08 3.46
C PHE A 231 8.84 -24.30 4.34
N TYR A 232 7.65 -24.89 4.24
CA TYR A 232 7.29 -26.05 5.06
C TYR A 232 8.14 -27.26 4.67
N GLY A 233 8.67 -27.96 5.67
CA GLY A 233 9.57 -29.12 5.47
C GLY A 233 10.97 -28.79 4.94
N LYS A 234 11.27 -27.52 4.60
CA LYS A 234 12.61 -27.13 4.15
C LYS A 234 13.52 -26.85 5.33
N SER A 235 14.40 -27.79 5.62
CA SER A 235 15.58 -27.55 6.44
C SER A 235 16.72 -26.99 5.58
N HIS A 236 17.56 -26.13 6.17
CA HIS A 236 18.81 -25.75 5.50
C HIS A 236 19.66 -27.00 5.26
N LYS A 237 20.29 -27.10 4.08
CA LYS A 237 21.25 -28.18 3.80
C LYS A 237 22.35 -28.19 4.87
N PRO A 238 22.89 -29.37 5.25
CA PRO A 238 23.98 -29.47 6.24
C PRO A 238 25.16 -28.54 5.92
N GLU A 239 25.56 -28.45 4.66
CA GLU A 239 26.61 -27.51 4.21
C GLU A 239 26.26 -26.04 4.43
N SER A 240 24.98 -25.67 4.28
CA SER A 240 24.52 -24.30 4.53
C SER A 240 24.50 -24.02 6.02
N LEU A 241 24.10 -24.99 6.85
CA LEU A 241 24.21 -24.90 8.30
C LEU A 241 25.67 -24.77 8.72
N GLN A 242 26.58 -25.56 8.14
CA GLN A 242 28.00 -25.47 8.39
C GLN A 242 28.54 -24.09 8.00
N LYS A 243 28.22 -23.57 6.81
CA LYS A 243 28.58 -22.20 6.41
C LYS A 243 28.01 -21.12 7.33
N ILE A 244 26.82 -21.31 7.90
CA ILE A 244 26.24 -20.40 8.90
C ILE A 244 26.99 -20.51 10.22
N MET A 245 27.38 -21.72 10.63
CA MET A 245 28.16 -21.98 11.85
C MET A 245 29.58 -21.42 11.72
N ASP A 246 30.27 -21.68 10.61
CA ASP A 246 31.60 -21.17 10.30
C ASP A 246 31.58 -19.64 10.23
N LYS A 247 30.56 -19.05 9.60
CA LYS A 247 30.38 -17.58 9.62
C LYS A 247 30.15 -17.04 11.03
N LYS A 248 29.41 -17.75 11.89
CA LYS A 248 29.20 -17.34 13.30
C LYS A 248 30.47 -17.53 14.15
N ALA A 249 31.26 -18.56 13.88
CA ALA A 249 32.51 -18.84 14.58
C ALA A 249 33.62 -17.86 14.15
N TYR A 250 33.68 -17.52 12.86
CA TYR A 250 34.65 -16.59 12.29
C TYR A 250 34.29 -15.11 12.57
N TYR A 251 33.00 -14.77 12.65
CA TYR A 251 32.52 -13.45 13.08
C TYR A 251 31.66 -13.61 14.35
N PRO A 252 32.27 -13.71 15.55
CA PRO A 252 31.53 -13.79 16.80
C PRO A 252 30.66 -12.53 17.05
N TYR A 253 30.96 -11.43 16.34
CA TYR A 253 30.18 -10.21 16.33
C TYR A 253 29.19 -10.16 15.13
N GLN A 254 27.89 -10.26 15.40
CA GLN A 254 26.82 -10.10 14.41
C GLN A 254 26.53 -8.62 14.09
N GLY A 255 27.58 -7.85 13.74
CA GLY A 255 27.40 -6.52 13.18
C GLY A 255 26.62 -6.58 11.85
N GLY A 256 25.98 -5.48 11.44
CA GLY A 256 25.06 -5.43 10.29
C GLY A 256 25.65 -5.86 8.93
N ARG A 257 24.88 -5.70 7.84
CA ARG A 257 25.25 -6.04 6.43
C ARG A 257 26.39 -5.18 5.85
N VAL A 258 27.34 -4.78 6.67
CA VAL A 258 28.48 -3.92 6.34
C VAL A 258 29.66 -4.82 5.92
N LYS A 259 30.40 -4.41 4.89
CA LYS A 259 31.57 -5.14 4.39
C LYS A 259 32.69 -5.12 5.43
N TRP A 260 33.36 -6.26 5.60
CA TRP A 260 34.53 -6.42 6.45
C TRP A 260 35.82 -6.23 5.66
N TYR A 261 36.81 -5.58 6.28
CA TYR A 261 38.11 -5.30 5.68
C TYR A 261 39.21 -5.98 6.51
N ARG A 262 40.14 -6.65 5.83
CA ARG A 262 41.38 -7.14 6.43
C ARG A 262 42.39 -6.01 6.47
N HIS A 263 43.09 -5.88 7.60
CA HIS A 263 44.13 -4.89 7.80
C HIS A 263 45.27 -5.50 8.62
N THR A 264 46.51 -5.24 8.23
CA THR A 264 47.70 -5.69 8.95
C THR A 264 48.22 -4.51 9.76
N ARG A 265 48.21 -4.63 11.09
CA ARG A 265 48.74 -3.62 12.01
C ARG A 265 50.26 -3.49 11.89
N ASN A 266 50.81 -2.41 12.45
CA ASN A 266 52.26 -2.21 12.55
C ASN A 266 53.00 -3.33 13.30
N ASP A 267 52.32 -4.06 14.20
CA ASP A 267 52.85 -5.24 14.91
C ASP A 267 52.86 -6.53 14.06
N GLY A 268 52.40 -6.45 12.80
CA GLY A 268 52.27 -7.59 11.89
C GLY A 268 51.01 -8.45 12.12
N LYS A 269 50.18 -8.13 13.12
CA LYS A 269 48.95 -8.88 13.40
C LYS A 269 47.84 -8.49 12.42
N GLU A 270 47.25 -9.50 11.80
CA GLU A 270 46.05 -9.30 10.99
C GLU A 270 44.82 -9.09 11.87
N ILE A 271 44.06 -8.04 11.56
CA ILE A 271 42.79 -7.69 12.19
C ILE A 271 41.69 -7.55 11.15
N LEU A 272 40.44 -7.66 11.61
CA LEU A 272 39.25 -7.45 10.80
C LEU A 272 38.52 -6.22 11.30
N LEU A 273 38.06 -5.37 10.37
CA LEU A 273 37.40 -4.10 10.66
C LEU A 273 36.06 -4.03 9.93
N GLN A 274 35.04 -3.46 10.58
CA GLN A 274 33.69 -3.40 10.06
C GLN A 274 33.43 -2.07 9.33
N GLY A 275 33.46 -2.12 8.00
CA GLY A 275 33.18 -0.98 7.14
C GLY A 275 34.41 -0.14 6.83
N THR A 276 34.23 0.83 5.91
CA THR A 276 35.33 1.65 5.42
C THR A 276 35.87 2.62 6.47
N TRP A 277 35.04 3.07 7.41
CA TRP A 277 35.44 4.11 8.36
C TRP A 277 36.35 3.56 9.45
N GLU A 278 36.03 2.38 9.99
CA GLU A 278 36.92 1.67 10.90
C GLU A 278 38.25 1.34 10.20
N PHE A 279 38.19 0.90 8.94
CA PHE A 279 39.39 0.63 8.13
C PHE A 279 40.30 1.86 7.96
N GLU A 280 39.77 3.01 7.54
CA GLU A 280 40.60 4.22 7.40
C GLU A 280 41.08 4.77 8.75
N THR A 281 40.29 4.60 9.83
CA THR A 281 40.72 4.99 11.19
C THR A 281 41.91 4.15 11.64
N ALA A 282 41.86 2.83 11.46
CA ALA A 282 42.97 1.93 11.75
C ALA A 282 44.24 2.29 10.97
N ARG A 283 44.12 2.53 9.66
CA ARG A 283 45.25 2.99 8.83
C ARG A 283 45.87 4.28 9.33
N TRP A 284 45.04 5.21 9.80
CA TRP A 284 45.51 6.48 10.36
C TRP A 284 46.19 6.27 11.71
N LEU A 285 45.64 5.43 12.60
CA LEU A 285 46.26 5.09 13.88
C LEU A 285 47.65 4.46 13.67
N ASP A 286 47.78 3.52 12.72
CA ASP A 286 49.08 2.94 12.36
C ASP A 286 50.03 3.97 11.76
N LYS A 287 49.54 4.86 10.89
CA LYS A 287 50.37 5.94 10.32
C LYS A 287 50.93 6.86 11.41
N MET A 288 50.17 7.09 12.48
CA MET A 288 50.59 7.88 13.65
C MET A 288 51.35 7.03 14.69
N SER A 289 51.56 5.74 14.44
CA SER A 289 52.17 4.79 15.36
C SER A 289 51.46 4.76 16.73
N ILE A 290 50.13 4.92 16.75
CA ILE A 290 49.31 4.83 17.94
C ILE A 290 48.86 3.38 18.11
N GLU A 291 49.12 2.78 19.27
CA GLU A 291 48.63 1.44 19.60
C GLU A 291 47.11 1.43 19.81
N TYR A 292 46.45 0.42 19.27
CA TYR A 292 45.00 0.23 19.41
C TYR A 292 44.58 -1.23 19.42
N LEU A 293 43.50 -1.50 20.16
CA LEU A 293 42.78 -2.77 20.17
C LEU A 293 41.45 -2.62 19.44
N VAL A 294 41.02 -3.66 18.73
CA VAL A 294 39.74 -3.68 17.99
C VAL A 294 38.70 -4.56 18.68
N HIS A 295 37.48 -4.59 18.13
CA HIS A 295 36.42 -5.47 18.62
C HIS A 295 36.92 -6.93 18.77
N GLY A 296 36.61 -7.55 19.91
CA GLY A 296 37.07 -8.89 20.27
C GLY A 296 38.42 -8.95 21.01
N GLU A 297 39.23 -7.89 20.96
CA GLU A 297 40.49 -7.81 21.73
C GLU A 297 40.31 -7.17 23.11
N PHE A 298 39.17 -6.54 23.37
CA PHE A 298 38.81 -5.98 24.67
C PHE A 298 37.35 -6.28 25.05
N LYS A 299 37.05 -6.22 26.35
CA LYS A 299 35.70 -6.44 26.89
C LYS A 299 34.82 -5.23 26.63
N GLY A 300 33.65 -5.45 26.05
CA GLY A 300 32.60 -4.43 26.01
C GLY A 300 31.80 -4.32 27.32
N PHE A 301 30.72 -3.54 27.26
CA PHE A 301 29.97 -3.03 28.40
C PHE A 301 28.51 -3.46 28.35
N SER A 302 27.97 -3.87 29.50
CA SER A 302 26.54 -4.21 29.60
C SER A 302 25.70 -2.98 29.97
N TYR A 303 24.59 -2.77 29.25
CA TYR A 303 23.64 -1.69 29.53
C TYR A 303 22.20 -2.21 29.58
N LYS A 304 21.32 -1.50 30.28
CA LYS A 304 19.89 -1.81 30.35
C LYS A 304 19.12 -0.95 29.36
N THR A 305 18.31 -1.60 28.54
CA THR A 305 17.35 -0.90 27.66
C THR A 305 16.17 -0.37 28.46
N ARG A 306 15.38 0.54 27.87
CA ARG A 306 14.11 1.03 28.45
C ARG A 306 13.15 -0.11 28.86
N LYS A 307 13.21 -1.27 28.21
CA LYS A 307 12.41 -2.46 28.55
C LYS A 307 13.09 -3.38 29.58
N ARG A 308 14.06 -2.88 30.35
CA ARG A 308 14.86 -3.61 31.36
C ARG A 308 15.64 -4.84 30.84
N ARG A 309 15.73 -5.02 29.53
CA ARG A 309 16.57 -6.06 28.91
C ARG A 309 18.03 -5.63 28.95
N THR A 310 18.91 -6.56 29.33
CA THR A 310 20.36 -6.37 29.25
C THR A 310 20.81 -6.51 27.80
N LYS A 311 21.65 -5.57 27.35
CA LYS A 311 22.34 -5.60 26.06
C LYS A 311 23.82 -5.33 26.27
N PHE A 312 24.61 -5.61 25.24
CA PHE A 312 26.05 -5.37 25.23
C PHE A 312 26.38 -4.25 24.24
N TYR A 313 27.34 -3.41 24.61
CA TYR A 313 27.89 -2.34 23.80
C TYR A 313 29.39 -2.50 23.75
N GLN A 314 29.96 -2.52 22.55
CA GLN A 314 31.39 -2.61 22.34
C GLN A 314 31.79 -1.45 21.43
N PRO A 315 32.63 -0.52 21.92
CA PRO A 315 33.28 0.48 21.10
C PRO A 315 34.06 -0.13 19.92
N ASP A 316 34.35 0.67 18.91
CA ASP A 316 35.04 0.19 17.71
C ASP A 316 36.55 -0.03 18.00
N PHE A 317 37.17 0.89 18.76
CA PHE A 317 38.56 0.81 19.19
C PHE A 317 38.75 1.10 20.69
N TYR A 318 39.82 0.58 21.26
CA TYR A 318 40.39 1.00 22.54
C TYR A 318 41.84 1.42 22.33
N LEU A 319 42.23 2.56 22.88
CA LEU A 319 43.56 3.16 22.75
C LEU A 319 44.27 3.06 24.12
N PRO A 320 45.12 2.03 24.34
CA PRO A 320 45.69 1.75 25.66
C PRO A 320 46.49 2.93 26.23
N LEU A 321 47.26 3.62 25.38
CA LEU A 321 48.08 4.77 25.77
C LEU A 321 47.26 5.90 26.42
N TYR A 322 45.99 6.05 26.01
CA TYR A 322 45.13 7.14 26.46
C TYR A 322 44.04 6.67 27.43
N ASP A 323 43.98 5.38 27.76
CA ASP A 323 42.86 4.75 28.47
C ASP A 323 41.50 5.22 27.94
N SER A 324 41.35 5.18 26.62
CA SER A 324 40.23 5.78 25.92
C SER A 324 39.63 4.85 24.88
N TYR A 325 38.31 4.82 24.81
CA TYR A 325 37.56 4.11 23.79
C TYR A 325 37.21 5.06 22.64
N LEU A 326 37.34 4.62 21.41
CA LEU A 326 37.02 5.39 20.22
C LEU A 326 35.89 4.69 19.44
N GLU A 327 34.77 5.40 19.30
CA GLU A 327 33.61 5.00 18.49
C GLU A 327 33.59 5.83 17.20
N VAL A 328 33.64 5.16 16.06
CA VAL A 328 33.61 5.75 14.72
C VAL A 328 32.21 5.60 14.12
N LYS A 329 31.48 6.70 13.93
CA LYS A 329 30.09 6.65 13.42
C LYS A 329 29.74 7.76 12.45
N GLY A 330 29.08 7.38 11.35
CA GLY A 330 28.56 8.32 10.35
C GLY A 330 27.17 8.87 10.63
N HIS A 331 26.35 8.14 11.36
CA HIS A 331 25.05 8.62 11.79
C HIS A 331 24.88 8.34 13.28
N ILE A 332 24.48 9.38 14.00
CA ILE A 332 24.25 9.35 15.44
C ILE A 332 22.79 9.75 15.67
N ASP A 333 22.02 8.86 16.30
CA ASP A 333 20.65 9.13 16.73
C ASP A 333 20.56 9.22 18.27
N ASP A 334 19.46 9.78 18.76
CA ASP A 334 19.20 9.93 20.21
C ASP A 334 19.23 8.60 20.98
N THR A 335 18.90 7.48 20.32
CA THR A 335 18.90 6.16 20.96
C THR A 335 20.32 5.66 21.17
N MET A 336 21.20 5.89 20.19
CA MET A 336 22.63 5.61 20.28
C MET A 336 23.30 6.48 21.34
N VAL A 337 22.98 7.78 21.38
CA VAL A 337 23.49 8.69 22.42
C VAL A 337 23.10 8.20 23.80
N LYS A 338 21.81 7.87 24.03
CA LYS A 338 21.34 7.33 25.32
C LYS A 338 22.00 6.01 25.70
N LYS A 339 22.27 5.13 24.71
CA LYS A 339 23.02 3.89 24.92
C LYS A 339 24.43 4.19 25.43
N MET A 340 25.17 5.07 24.73
CA MET A 340 26.56 5.41 25.06
C MET A 340 26.64 6.12 26.41
N ASP A 341 25.77 7.11 26.65
CA ASP A 341 25.69 7.85 27.92
C ASP A 341 25.40 6.91 29.10
N SER A 342 24.52 5.93 28.93
CA SER A 342 24.27 4.91 29.96
C SER A 342 25.51 4.06 30.28
N VAL A 343 26.41 3.84 29.32
CA VAL A 343 27.64 3.07 29.52
C VAL A 343 28.69 3.95 30.18
N VAL A 344 28.91 5.16 29.66
CA VAL A 344 29.85 6.14 30.21
C VAL A 344 29.54 6.41 31.68
N LYS A 345 28.28 6.67 32.03
CA LYS A 345 27.87 6.91 33.44
C LYS A 345 28.05 5.70 34.35
N LYS A 346 27.83 4.49 33.83
CA LYS A 346 27.87 3.26 34.64
C LYS A 346 29.30 2.79 34.91
N TYR A 347 30.18 2.95 33.94
CA TYR A 347 31.54 2.40 33.98
C TYR A 347 32.61 3.48 34.11
N SER A 348 32.23 4.77 34.08
CA SER A 348 33.13 5.92 34.15
C SER A 348 34.25 5.87 33.10
N ILE A 349 33.93 5.39 31.90
CA ILE A 349 34.91 5.24 30.81
C ILE A 349 35.12 6.54 30.04
N ASN A 350 36.32 6.73 29.50
CA ASN A 350 36.59 7.79 28.54
C ASN A 350 36.18 7.33 27.14
N LEU A 351 35.04 7.80 26.63
CA LEU A 351 34.53 7.47 25.30
C LEU A 351 34.63 8.67 24.37
N ILE A 352 35.35 8.50 23.28
CA ILE A 352 35.54 9.46 22.19
C ILE A 352 34.63 9.04 21.05
N LEU A 353 33.76 9.96 20.62
CA LEU A 353 32.92 9.76 19.46
C LEU A 353 33.52 10.51 18.28
N ALA A 354 33.96 9.78 17.26
CA ALA A 354 34.46 10.35 16.02
C ALA A 354 33.37 10.28 14.94
N SER A 355 32.69 11.42 14.75
CA SER A 355 31.75 11.67 13.67
C SER A 355 32.48 11.93 12.35
N GLU A 356 31.73 11.93 11.25
CA GLU A 356 32.26 12.27 9.92
C GLU A 356 33.09 13.56 9.93
N ARG A 357 32.59 14.59 10.61
CA ARG A 357 33.20 15.91 10.64
C ARG A 357 34.55 15.88 11.34
N GLU A 358 34.66 15.17 12.46
CA GLU A 358 35.92 15.05 13.20
C GLU A 358 36.94 14.24 12.40
N LEU A 359 36.52 13.13 11.79
CA LEU A 359 37.39 12.29 10.95
C LEU A 359 37.92 13.04 9.73
N ILE A 360 37.09 13.86 9.08
CA ILE A 360 37.55 14.76 8.01
C ILE A 360 38.51 15.80 8.57
N GLY A 361 38.20 16.39 9.73
CA GLY A 361 39.01 17.43 10.38
C GLY A 361 40.43 16.98 10.70
N VAL A 362 40.63 15.72 11.10
CA VAL A 362 41.96 15.13 11.37
C VAL A 362 42.61 14.46 10.14
N GLY A 363 41.98 14.58 8.96
CA GLY A 363 42.52 14.04 7.71
C GLY A 363 42.42 12.52 7.55
N ILE A 364 41.58 11.84 8.34
CA ILE A 364 41.29 10.40 8.18
C ILE A 364 40.44 10.18 6.91
N LEU A 365 39.47 11.06 6.65
CA LEU A 365 38.58 10.96 5.48
C LEU A 365 38.85 12.10 4.48
N THR A 366 38.90 11.78 3.18
CA THR A 366 39.41 12.71 2.14
C THR A 366 38.34 13.47 1.34
N LYS A 367 37.05 13.09 1.37
CA LYS A 367 35.97 13.76 0.61
C LYS A 367 34.61 13.73 1.32
N LYS A 368 33.84 14.82 1.15
CA LYS A 368 32.44 14.98 1.61
C LYS A 368 31.59 13.78 1.17
N TYR A 369 31.12 12.94 2.10
CA TYR A 369 29.90 12.19 1.81
C TYR A 369 28.78 13.23 1.64
N LYS A 370 28.03 13.11 0.54
CA LYS A 370 26.95 14.05 0.23
C LYS A 370 25.85 13.91 1.31
N ASN A 371 25.83 14.88 2.22
CA ASN A 371 24.69 15.49 2.92
C ASN A 371 24.27 15.03 4.35
N ARG A 372 24.05 16.11 5.15
CA ARG A 372 22.94 16.41 6.07
C ARG A 372 22.88 15.77 7.46
N TYR A 373 23.83 16.03 8.36
CA TYR A 373 23.46 16.11 9.80
C TYR A 373 24.29 17.17 10.54
N ARG A 374 23.62 18.04 11.30
CA ARG A 374 24.24 18.83 12.38
C ARG A 374 24.35 17.91 13.59
N THR A 375 25.56 17.51 13.97
CA THR A 375 25.80 16.92 15.29
C THR A 375 26.30 18.01 16.22
N GLY A 376 25.57 18.21 17.32
CA GLY A 376 25.96 19.04 18.44
C GLY A 376 26.58 18.17 19.54
N TYR A 377 27.61 18.74 20.18
CA TYR A 377 28.29 18.32 21.41
C TYR A 377 28.77 16.87 21.47
N TYR A 378 30.09 16.64 21.38
CA TYR A 378 30.93 15.93 22.37
C TYR A 378 32.43 16.14 22.04
N ASN A 379 33.18 16.62 23.04
CA ASN A 379 34.65 16.69 23.22
C ASN A 379 35.57 17.23 22.08
N GLU A 380 35.82 18.54 22.07
CA GLU A 380 36.94 19.19 21.34
C GLU A 380 38.35 18.77 21.82
N PHE A 381 38.45 18.07 22.96
CA PHE A 381 39.71 17.89 23.68
C PHE A 381 40.71 16.96 22.97
N LEU A 382 40.25 15.92 22.26
CA LEU A 382 41.15 14.96 21.62
C LEU A 382 41.58 15.35 20.20
N VAL A 383 40.77 16.11 19.45
CA VAL A 383 41.23 16.63 18.15
C VAL A 383 42.48 17.48 18.36
N LYS A 384 42.50 18.33 19.40
CA LYS A 384 43.70 19.10 19.77
C LYS A 384 44.88 18.22 20.19
N LYS A 385 44.66 17.19 21.03
CA LYS A 385 45.73 16.29 21.52
C LYS A 385 46.29 15.32 20.48
N LEU A 386 45.49 14.92 19.48
CA LEU A 386 45.93 14.04 18.40
C LEU A 386 46.61 14.80 17.25
N THR A 387 46.36 16.12 17.15
CA THR A 387 47.00 16.99 16.16
C THR A 387 48.23 17.75 16.70
N SER A 388 48.44 17.73 18.01
CA SER A 388 49.64 18.23 18.70
C SER A 388 50.62 17.09 18.92
#